data_AF-A0AAX4HDW1-F1
#
_entry.id   AF-A0AAX4HDW1-F1
#
_cell.length_a   1.000
_cell.length_b   1.000
_cell.length_c   1.000
_cell.angle_alpha   90.00
_cell.angle_beta   90.00
_cell.angle_gamma   90.00
#
_symmetry.space_group_name_H-M   'P 1'
#
loop_
_entity.id
_entity.type
_entity.pdbx_description
1 polymer ?
#
loop_
_entity_poly.entity_id
_entity_poly.type
_entity_poly.pdbx_seq_one_letter_code
_entity_poly.pdbx_strand_id
1 'polypeptide(L)'
;MTDHLSESHKRTEQKLLQYKKCLRDSSFYKLIHDSLAHAPFKHVRCLALGSPTDEFQALYQLALLHLLIEDYKISPENVSFHDPAFTQDDVEYLSVAHGHLVEESCDWDSGATLYYMPHSPRSLTETIMNEKNVCWILGNDLTVTMGTLSAVKFLQECPTLATAVHINEKDQPRKAPEDGFTPVIKKKRKGRANKLVYVETELDYKVDSVYFEKVIITPLKCPKDSPWRLSFSDLAFNELQLKTNTTEEAASQELSQEKSST
;
A
#
# COMPACT_ATOMS: atom_id res chain seq x y z
N MET A 1 -12.28 -24.55 -20.24
CA MET A 1 -13.24 -23.42 -20.31
C MET A 1 -12.64 -22.28 -21.15
N THR A 2 -12.15 -22.54 -22.36
CA THR A 2 -11.40 -21.54 -23.17
C THR A 2 -12.09 -21.14 -24.48
N ASP A 3 -13.23 -21.72 -24.82
CA ASP A 3 -13.85 -21.58 -26.15
C ASP A 3 -14.79 -20.36 -26.31
N HIS A 4 -14.93 -19.52 -25.29
CA HIS A 4 -15.79 -18.32 -25.33
C HIS A 4 -15.06 -16.98 -25.22
N LEU A 5 -13.73 -16.98 -25.17
CA LEU A 5 -12.96 -15.73 -25.14
C LEU A 5 -12.91 -15.09 -26.52
N SER A 6 -13.12 -13.78 -26.57
CA SER A 6 -12.87 -12.98 -27.76
C SER A 6 -11.41 -13.14 -28.23
N GLU A 7 -11.14 -12.91 -29.51
CA GLU A 7 -9.76 -12.97 -30.03
C GLU A 7 -8.84 -11.95 -29.33
N SER A 8 -9.41 -10.82 -28.90
CA SER A 8 -8.70 -9.82 -28.08
C SER A 8 -8.29 -10.42 -26.73
N HIS A 9 -9.23 -11.02 -26.01
CA HIS A 9 -8.97 -11.65 -24.70
C HIS A 9 -7.96 -12.79 -24.80
N LYS A 10 -7.96 -13.58 -25.88
CA LYS A 10 -6.95 -14.63 -26.09
C LYS A 10 -5.53 -14.05 -26.20
N ARG A 11 -5.37 -12.91 -26.88
CA ARG A 11 -4.07 -12.23 -26.99
C ARG A 11 -3.63 -11.64 -25.66
N THR A 12 -4.57 -11.03 -24.92
CA THR A 12 -4.31 -10.52 -23.56
C THR A 12 -3.89 -11.65 -22.63
N GLU A 13 -4.57 -12.80 -22.69
CA GLU A 13 -4.24 -13.99 -21.89
C GLU A 13 -2.83 -14.53 -22.20
N GLN A 14 -2.45 -14.60 -23.48
CA GLN A 14 -1.10 -15.01 -23.87
C GLN A 14 -0.02 -14.10 -23.28
N LYS A 15 -0.25 -12.77 -23.33
CA LYS A 15 0.66 -11.79 -22.72
C LYS A 15 0.69 -11.91 -21.20
N LEU A 16 -0.48 -12.07 -20.56
CA LEU A 16 -0.58 -12.28 -19.11
C LEU A 16 0.26 -13.48 -18.68
N LEU A 17 0.13 -14.63 -19.35
CA LEU A 17 0.92 -15.82 -19.06
C LEU A 17 2.43 -15.59 -19.23
N GLN A 18 2.83 -14.85 -20.27
CA GLN A 18 4.23 -14.47 -20.48
C GLN A 18 4.75 -13.60 -19.33
N TYR A 19 3.98 -12.60 -18.92
CA TYR A 19 4.36 -11.69 -17.83
C TYR A 19 4.42 -12.40 -16.49
N LYS A 20 3.45 -13.27 -16.19
CA LYS A 20 3.46 -14.13 -15.01
C LYS A 20 4.71 -14.99 -14.96
N LYS A 21 5.08 -15.65 -16.06
CA LYS A 21 6.31 -16.46 -16.12
C LYS A 21 7.55 -15.60 -15.85
N CYS A 22 7.63 -14.43 -16.48
CA CYS A 22 8.78 -13.53 -16.33
C CYS A 22 8.92 -13.01 -14.89
N LEU A 23 7.81 -12.69 -14.23
CA LEU A 23 7.77 -12.27 -12.83
C LEU A 23 8.10 -13.42 -11.88
N ARG A 24 7.48 -14.60 -12.07
CA ARG A 24 7.64 -15.80 -11.24
C ARG A 24 9.10 -16.18 -11.05
N ASP A 25 9.88 -16.12 -12.12
CA ASP A 25 11.29 -16.52 -12.13
C ASP A 25 12.22 -15.41 -11.58
N SER A 26 11.68 -14.25 -11.19
CA SER A 26 12.46 -13.09 -10.75
C SER A 26 12.73 -13.09 -9.25
N SER A 27 13.88 -12.55 -8.85
CA SER A 27 14.17 -12.25 -7.43
C SER A 27 13.21 -11.21 -6.85
N PHE A 28 12.59 -10.39 -7.70
CA PHE A 28 11.62 -9.37 -7.30
C PHE A 28 10.34 -10.01 -6.76
N TYR A 29 9.80 -11.01 -7.46
CA TYR A 29 8.61 -11.73 -6.98
C TYR A 29 8.90 -12.47 -5.67
N LYS A 30 10.08 -13.10 -5.54
CA LYS A 30 10.50 -13.72 -4.28
C LYS A 30 10.51 -12.72 -3.13
N LEU A 31 11.06 -11.52 -3.34
CA LEU A 31 11.07 -10.45 -2.32
C LEU A 31 9.65 -10.07 -1.88
N ILE A 32 8.70 -9.95 -2.84
CA ILE A 32 7.30 -9.66 -2.54
C ILE A 32 6.69 -10.78 -1.70
N HIS A 33 6.85 -12.02 -2.14
CA HIS A 33 6.31 -13.18 -1.45
C HIS A 33 6.87 -13.29 -0.02
N ASP A 34 8.18 -13.14 0.15
CA ASP A 34 8.85 -13.17 1.46
C ASP A 34 8.35 -12.03 2.38
N SER A 35 8.05 -10.86 1.82
CA SER A 35 7.54 -9.70 2.58
C SER A 35 6.08 -9.86 3.03
N LEU A 36 5.30 -10.68 2.32
CA LEU A 36 3.88 -10.95 2.61
C LEU A 36 3.68 -12.19 3.48
N ALA A 37 4.73 -12.98 3.72
CA ALA A 37 4.62 -14.32 4.29
C ALA A 37 3.97 -14.38 5.68
N HIS A 38 4.01 -13.28 6.44
CA HIS A 38 3.39 -13.18 7.77
C HIS A 38 1.97 -12.60 7.76
N ALA A 39 1.45 -12.16 6.61
CA ALA A 39 0.11 -11.57 6.49
C ALA A 39 -0.93 -12.66 6.16
N PRO A 40 -1.86 -13.00 7.08
CA PRO A 40 -2.85 -14.07 6.87
C PRO A 40 -4.09 -13.59 6.10
N PHE A 41 -3.90 -12.84 5.00
CA PHE A 41 -5.02 -12.36 4.19
C PHE A 41 -5.74 -13.51 3.46
N LYS A 42 -7.06 -13.38 3.35
CA LYS A 42 -7.95 -14.33 2.67
C LYS A 42 -8.68 -13.70 1.49
N HIS A 43 -8.74 -12.37 1.47
CA HIS A 43 -9.34 -11.58 0.39
C HIS A 43 -8.31 -10.64 -0.22
N VAL A 44 -8.53 -10.27 -1.48
CA VAL A 44 -7.73 -9.30 -2.21
C VAL A 44 -8.65 -8.25 -2.82
N ARG A 45 -8.48 -7.01 -2.39
CA ARG A 45 -9.15 -5.85 -2.98
C ARG A 45 -8.16 -5.08 -3.85
N CYS A 46 -8.31 -5.19 -5.16
CA CYS A 46 -7.50 -4.50 -6.15
C CYS A 46 -8.16 -3.17 -6.54
N LEU A 47 -7.43 -2.06 -6.34
CA LEU A 47 -7.89 -0.71 -6.69
C LEU A 47 -6.82 0.00 -7.52
N ALA A 48 -7.25 0.85 -8.45
CA ALA A 48 -6.36 1.67 -9.28
C ALA A 48 -5.33 0.84 -10.08
N LEU A 49 -5.82 -0.17 -10.81
CA LEU A 49 -5.03 -1.08 -11.65
C LEU A 49 -4.67 -0.48 -13.03
N GLY A 50 -5.47 0.45 -13.54
CA GLY A 50 -5.51 0.84 -14.95
C GLY A 50 -6.32 -0.15 -15.80
N SER A 51 -6.20 -0.05 -17.13
CA SER A 51 -6.90 -0.96 -18.06
C SER A 51 -5.99 -2.13 -18.47
N PRO A 52 -6.14 -3.35 -17.88
CA PRO A 52 -5.24 -4.47 -18.19
C PRO A 52 -5.36 -4.99 -19.64
N THR A 53 -6.47 -4.73 -20.33
CA THR A 53 -6.62 -5.13 -21.74
C THR A 53 -5.91 -4.18 -22.71
N ASP A 54 -5.78 -2.89 -22.36
CA ASP A 54 -5.20 -1.87 -23.23
C ASP A 54 -3.80 -1.41 -22.80
N GLU A 55 -3.47 -1.46 -21.51
CA GLU A 55 -2.26 -0.88 -20.95
C GLU A 55 -1.23 -1.95 -20.54
N PHE A 56 -0.01 -1.74 -21.02
CA PHE A 56 1.12 -2.63 -20.72
C PHE A 56 1.42 -2.71 -19.22
N GLN A 57 1.38 -1.57 -18.52
CA GLN A 57 1.69 -1.49 -17.10
C GLN A 57 0.65 -2.22 -16.25
N ALA A 58 -0.64 -1.96 -16.52
CA ALA A 58 -1.78 -2.60 -15.86
C ALA A 58 -1.75 -4.12 -16.03
N LEU A 59 -1.38 -4.62 -17.21
CA LEU A 59 -1.28 -6.06 -17.45
C LEU A 59 -0.15 -6.72 -16.65
N TYR A 60 0.99 -6.04 -16.45
CA TYR A 60 2.03 -6.53 -15.53
C TYR A 60 1.56 -6.53 -14.07
N GLN A 61 0.81 -5.50 -13.67
CA GLN A 61 0.24 -5.44 -12.33
C GLN A 61 -0.79 -6.54 -12.08
N LEU A 62 -1.62 -6.86 -13.08
CA LEU A 62 -2.53 -8.00 -13.03
C LEU A 62 -1.75 -9.32 -12.97
N ALA A 63 -0.65 -9.44 -13.73
CA ALA A 63 0.21 -10.62 -13.70
C ALA A 63 0.78 -10.88 -12.30
N LEU A 64 1.28 -9.84 -11.62
CA LEU A 64 1.75 -9.95 -10.24
C LEU A 64 0.63 -10.41 -9.31
N LEU A 65 -0.55 -9.78 -9.42
CA LEU A 65 -1.70 -10.11 -8.57
C LEU A 65 -2.16 -11.55 -8.77
N HIS A 66 -2.23 -12.03 -10.01
CA HIS A 66 -2.59 -13.43 -10.32
C HIS A 66 -1.59 -14.43 -9.72
N LEU A 67 -0.30 -14.12 -9.73
CA LEU A 67 0.69 -14.98 -9.06
C LEU A 67 0.44 -15.04 -7.55
N LEU A 68 0.09 -13.91 -6.91
CA LEU A 68 -0.24 -13.88 -5.48
C LEU A 68 -1.52 -14.67 -5.19
N ILE A 69 -2.58 -14.47 -5.97
CA ILE A 69 -3.84 -15.23 -5.85
C ILE A 69 -3.58 -16.74 -5.93
N GLU A 70 -2.75 -17.18 -6.87
CA GLU A 70 -2.40 -18.59 -7.05
C GLU A 70 -1.60 -19.16 -5.88
N ASP A 71 -0.56 -18.46 -5.42
CA ASP A 71 0.34 -18.96 -4.37
C ASP A 71 -0.34 -18.96 -3.00
N TYR A 72 -1.19 -17.97 -2.74
CA TYR A 72 -1.99 -17.88 -1.51
C TYR A 72 -3.32 -18.64 -1.63
N LYS A 73 -3.61 -19.25 -2.79
CA LYS A 73 -4.79 -20.08 -3.05
C LYS A 73 -6.10 -19.36 -2.74
N ILE A 74 -6.20 -18.10 -3.15
CA ILE A 74 -7.37 -17.27 -2.94
C ILE A 74 -8.41 -17.62 -4.00
N SER A 75 -9.61 -17.98 -3.58
CA SER A 75 -10.69 -18.26 -4.52
C SER A 75 -11.09 -16.99 -5.30
N PRO A 76 -11.50 -17.07 -6.57
CA PRO A 76 -11.89 -15.91 -7.37
C PRO A 76 -12.98 -15.05 -6.73
N GLU A 77 -13.93 -15.64 -6.00
CA GLU A 77 -14.97 -14.92 -5.26
C GLU A 77 -14.47 -14.05 -4.10
N ASN A 78 -13.21 -14.27 -3.67
CA ASN A 78 -12.52 -13.48 -2.65
C ASN A 78 -11.54 -12.47 -3.27
N VAL A 79 -11.65 -12.23 -4.57
CA VAL A 79 -10.85 -11.24 -5.30
C VAL A 79 -11.79 -10.26 -5.96
N SER A 80 -11.60 -8.97 -5.66
CA SER A 80 -12.47 -7.91 -6.11
C SER A 80 -11.67 -6.77 -6.70
N PHE A 81 -12.09 -6.29 -7.87
CA PHE A 81 -11.41 -5.26 -8.65
C PHE A 81 -12.30 -4.02 -8.80
N HIS A 82 -11.66 -2.85 -8.74
CA HIS A 82 -12.27 -1.62 -9.21
C HIS A 82 -11.24 -0.61 -9.71
N ASP A 83 -11.54 -0.04 -10.88
CA ASP A 83 -10.87 1.13 -11.39
C ASP A 83 -11.86 1.92 -12.26
N PRO A 84 -12.02 3.24 -12.06
CA PRO A 84 -12.76 4.09 -12.99
C PRO A 84 -12.24 4.06 -14.44
N ALA A 85 -10.98 3.64 -14.66
CA ALA A 85 -10.38 3.48 -15.98
C ALA A 85 -10.78 2.17 -16.68
N PHE A 86 -11.48 1.25 -16.02
CA PHE A 86 -11.91 0.01 -16.65
C PHE A 86 -12.85 0.24 -17.82
N THR A 87 -12.53 -0.40 -18.94
CA THR A 87 -13.40 -0.53 -20.10
C THR A 87 -14.35 -1.71 -19.92
N GLN A 88 -15.34 -1.83 -20.80
CA GLN A 88 -16.20 -3.01 -20.81
C GLN A 88 -15.41 -4.31 -21.08
N ASP A 89 -14.36 -4.23 -21.91
CA ASP A 89 -13.49 -5.36 -22.22
C ASP A 89 -12.69 -5.81 -20.98
N ASP A 90 -12.27 -4.88 -20.12
CA ASP A 90 -11.61 -5.19 -18.84
C ASP A 90 -12.56 -5.89 -17.88
N VAL A 91 -13.80 -5.38 -17.75
CA VAL A 91 -14.82 -5.97 -16.88
C VAL A 91 -15.14 -7.39 -17.33
N GLU A 92 -15.35 -7.61 -18.63
CA GLU A 92 -15.61 -8.95 -19.18
C GLU A 92 -14.39 -9.88 -18.99
N TYR A 93 -13.18 -9.38 -19.26
CA TYR A 93 -11.95 -10.16 -19.07
C TYR A 93 -11.78 -10.59 -17.60
N LEU A 94 -11.94 -9.69 -16.63
CA LEU A 94 -11.75 -9.99 -15.22
C LEU A 94 -12.88 -10.89 -14.67
N SER A 95 -14.14 -10.56 -14.97
CA SER A 95 -15.28 -11.27 -14.38
C SER A 95 -15.63 -12.58 -15.09
N VAL A 96 -15.64 -12.60 -16.42
CA VAL A 96 -16.06 -13.77 -17.20
C VAL A 96 -14.90 -14.72 -17.43
N ALA A 97 -13.71 -14.21 -17.81
CA ALA A 97 -12.57 -15.08 -18.09
C ALA A 97 -11.91 -15.63 -16.82
N HIS A 98 -11.83 -14.81 -15.77
CA HIS A 98 -11.11 -15.17 -14.54
C HIS A 98 -12.01 -15.38 -13.32
N GLY A 99 -13.31 -15.06 -13.41
CA GLY A 99 -14.28 -15.32 -12.33
C GLY A 99 -14.18 -14.35 -11.15
N HIS A 100 -13.47 -13.23 -11.30
CA HIS A 100 -13.29 -12.24 -10.23
C HIS A 100 -14.51 -11.34 -10.07
N LEU A 101 -14.66 -10.75 -8.89
CA LEU A 101 -15.65 -9.69 -8.68
C LEU A 101 -15.14 -8.37 -9.27
N VAL A 102 -16.03 -7.63 -9.94
CA VAL A 102 -15.75 -6.27 -10.44
C VAL A 102 -16.84 -5.34 -9.90
N GLU A 103 -16.53 -4.62 -8.83
CA GLU A 103 -17.51 -3.89 -8.02
C GLU A 103 -16.85 -2.67 -7.36
N GLU A 104 -17.59 -1.58 -7.20
CA GLU A 104 -17.05 -0.32 -6.65
C GLU A 104 -16.72 -0.38 -5.16
N SER A 105 -17.40 -1.24 -4.41
CA SER A 105 -17.17 -1.41 -2.98
C SER A 105 -17.29 -2.87 -2.57
N CYS A 106 -16.57 -3.23 -1.51
CA CYS A 106 -16.67 -4.52 -0.83
C CYS A 106 -16.65 -4.27 0.69
N ASP A 107 -17.45 -5.04 1.42
CA ASP A 107 -17.54 -4.99 2.89
C ASP A 107 -16.89 -6.23 3.48
N TRP A 108 -15.62 -6.42 3.13
CA TRP A 108 -14.79 -7.48 3.68
C TRP A 108 -14.09 -7.03 4.96
N ASP A 109 -13.75 -8.01 5.79
CA ASP A 109 -12.91 -7.78 6.96
C ASP A 109 -11.52 -7.29 6.54
N SER A 110 -11.20 -6.05 6.91
CA SER A 110 -9.91 -5.43 6.63
C SER A 110 -8.73 -6.12 7.29
N GLY A 111 -8.95 -6.81 8.42
CA GLY A 111 -7.95 -7.66 9.07
C GLY A 111 -7.70 -8.98 8.33
N ALA A 112 -8.46 -9.28 7.27
CA ALA A 112 -8.31 -10.44 6.41
C ALA A 112 -8.15 -10.05 4.93
N THR A 113 -7.95 -8.77 4.61
CA THR A 113 -7.95 -8.26 3.23
C THR A 113 -6.63 -7.60 2.90
N LEU A 114 -5.99 -8.04 1.81
CA LEU A 114 -4.88 -7.32 1.19
C LEU A 114 -5.42 -6.30 0.20
N TYR A 115 -5.11 -5.02 0.42
CA TYR A 115 -5.40 -3.97 -0.55
C TYR A 115 -4.24 -3.86 -1.54
N TYR A 116 -4.48 -4.23 -2.79
CA TYR A 116 -3.50 -4.12 -3.87
C TYR A 116 -3.73 -2.82 -4.65
N MET A 117 -2.78 -1.89 -4.56
CA MET A 117 -2.93 -0.48 -4.95
C MET A 117 -1.64 0.09 -5.60
N PRO A 118 -1.07 -0.57 -6.61
CA PRO A 118 0.32 -0.34 -7.07
C PRO A 118 0.59 1.04 -7.70
N HIS A 119 -0.45 1.75 -8.17
CA HIS A 119 -0.34 3.12 -8.71
C HIS A 119 -1.47 4.03 -8.21
N SER A 120 -2.01 3.74 -7.02
CA SER A 120 -3.14 4.49 -6.51
C SER A 120 -2.80 5.97 -6.25
N PRO A 121 -3.67 6.90 -6.68
CA PRO A 121 -3.58 8.29 -6.24
C PRO A 121 -3.61 8.39 -4.72
N ARG A 122 -2.88 9.36 -4.17
CA ARG A 122 -2.80 9.56 -2.70
C ARG A 122 -4.16 9.81 -2.08
N SER A 123 -5.01 10.56 -2.76
CA SER A 123 -6.38 10.82 -2.33
C SER A 123 -7.17 9.53 -2.15
N LEU A 124 -7.03 8.57 -3.07
CA LEU A 124 -7.69 7.27 -2.95
C LEU A 124 -7.09 6.46 -1.81
N THR A 125 -5.76 6.45 -1.65
CA THR A 125 -5.10 5.76 -0.53
C THR A 125 -5.55 6.34 0.82
N GLU A 126 -5.60 7.68 0.95
CA GLU A 126 -6.11 8.39 2.12
C GLU A 126 -7.57 8.00 2.43
N THR A 127 -8.45 8.02 1.42
CA THR A 127 -9.85 7.60 1.58
C THR A 127 -9.96 6.16 2.07
N ILE A 128 -9.26 5.23 1.43
CA ILE A 128 -9.33 3.81 1.79
C ILE A 128 -8.78 3.57 3.21
N MET A 129 -7.68 4.23 3.58
CA MET A 129 -7.16 4.14 4.95
C MET A 129 -8.19 4.62 5.97
N ASN A 130 -8.89 5.73 5.70
CA ASN A 130 -9.86 6.31 6.62
C ASN A 130 -11.18 5.52 6.71
N GLU A 131 -11.65 4.96 5.61
CA GLU A 131 -12.97 4.31 5.56
C GLU A 131 -12.92 2.83 5.95
N LYS A 132 -11.81 2.16 5.65
CA LYS A 132 -11.73 0.69 5.77
C LYS A 132 -10.85 0.22 6.92
N ASN A 133 -10.10 1.07 7.62
CA ASN A 133 -9.17 0.64 8.68
C ASN A 133 -8.24 -0.49 8.21
N VAL A 134 -7.59 -0.28 7.06
CA VAL A 134 -6.81 -1.31 6.37
C VAL A 134 -5.58 -1.74 7.17
N CYS A 135 -5.28 -3.04 7.17
CA CYS A 135 -4.08 -3.58 7.82
C CYS A 135 -2.91 -3.73 6.85
N TRP A 136 -3.20 -4.09 5.59
CA TRP A 136 -2.18 -4.43 4.61
C TRP A 136 -2.46 -3.77 3.27
N ILE A 137 -1.49 -2.98 2.80
CA ILE A 137 -1.49 -2.40 1.46
C ILE A 137 -0.23 -2.85 0.72
N LEU A 138 -0.41 -3.58 -0.38
CA LEU A 138 0.63 -3.76 -1.39
C LEU A 138 0.42 -2.68 -2.45
N GLY A 139 1.12 -1.56 -2.33
CA GLY A 139 0.86 -0.36 -3.12
C GLY A 139 2.06 0.56 -3.16
N ASN A 140 1.82 1.87 -3.35
CA ASN A 140 2.90 2.85 -3.30
C ASN A 140 3.59 2.87 -1.92
N ASP A 141 4.90 3.12 -1.90
CA ASP A 141 5.66 3.42 -0.70
C ASP A 141 5.15 4.74 -0.10
N LEU A 142 4.55 4.66 1.10
CA LEU A 142 3.93 5.82 1.74
C LEU A 142 4.96 6.93 2.04
N THR A 143 6.24 6.59 2.24
CA THR A 143 7.29 7.58 2.54
C THR A 143 7.63 8.47 1.35
N VAL A 144 7.57 7.93 0.12
CA VAL A 144 7.80 8.71 -1.10
C VAL A 144 6.52 9.31 -1.68
N THR A 145 5.37 8.89 -1.14
CA THR A 145 4.06 9.32 -1.62
C THR A 145 3.86 10.83 -1.50
N MET A 146 4.53 11.54 -0.57
CA MET A 146 4.52 13.01 -0.51
C MET A 146 4.89 13.69 -1.84
N GLY A 147 5.78 13.08 -2.62
CA GLY A 147 6.26 13.58 -3.90
C GLY A 147 6.87 14.98 -3.78
N THR A 148 6.29 15.95 -4.48
CA THR A 148 6.76 17.34 -4.51
C THR A 148 6.05 18.26 -3.51
N LEU A 149 5.12 17.73 -2.69
CA LEU A 149 4.41 18.54 -1.69
C LEU A 149 5.33 18.87 -0.52
N SER A 150 5.10 20.02 0.12
CA SER A 150 5.68 20.28 1.43
C SER A 150 4.96 19.46 2.50
N ALA A 151 5.63 19.17 3.62
CA ALA A 151 5.03 18.44 4.74
C ALA A 151 3.74 19.09 5.25
N VAL A 152 3.67 20.44 5.26
CA VAL A 152 2.45 21.19 5.62
C VAL A 152 1.29 20.88 4.67
N LYS A 153 1.54 20.95 3.37
CA LYS A 153 0.51 20.73 2.35
C LYS A 153 0.08 19.26 2.32
N PHE A 154 1.02 18.34 2.52
CA PHE A 154 0.72 16.92 2.61
C PHE A 154 -0.14 16.59 3.82
N LEU A 155 0.16 17.17 5.00
CA LEU A 155 -0.67 17.01 6.20
C LEU A 155 -2.07 17.61 6.03
N GLN A 156 -2.21 18.70 5.27
CA GLN A 156 -3.51 19.31 4.99
C GLN A 156 -4.36 18.49 4.02
N GLU A 157 -3.75 17.94 2.95
CA GLU A 157 -4.46 17.21 1.90
C GLU A 157 -4.65 15.72 2.22
N CYS A 158 -3.72 15.11 2.94
CA CYS A 158 -3.70 13.68 3.27
C CYS A 158 -3.25 13.46 4.73
N PRO A 159 -4.06 13.88 5.72
CA PRO A 159 -3.67 13.88 7.12
C PRO A 159 -3.34 12.49 7.67
N THR A 160 -4.07 11.45 7.27
CA THR A 160 -3.87 10.08 7.76
C THR A 160 -2.60 9.48 7.16
N LEU A 161 -2.35 9.68 5.87
CA LEU A 161 -1.08 9.33 5.23
C LEU A 161 0.12 10.06 5.84
N ALA A 162 0.01 11.38 6.04
CA ALA A 162 1.07 12.16 6.67
C ALA A 162 1.38 11.68 8.09
N THR A 163 0.34 11.32 8.85
CA THR A 163 0.48 10.75 10.19
C THR A 163 1.12 9.35 10.15
N ALA A 164 0.77 8.52 9.17
CA ALA A 164 1.37 7.19 8.98
C ALA A 164 2.88 7.27 8.72
N VAL A 165 3.31 8.19 7.85
CA VAL A 165 4.74 8.44 7.57
C VAL A 165 5.46 8.93 8.83
N HIS A 166 4.87 9.89 9.55
CA HIS A 166 5.44 10.40 10.80
C HIS A 166 5.63 9.34 11.89
N ILE A 167 4.65 8.43 12.05
CA ILE A 167 4.76 7.29 12.96
C ILE A 167 5.90 6.36 12.54
N ASN A 168 5.99 6.02 11.24
CA ASN A 168 7.07 5.18 10.73
C ASN A 168 8.45 5.81 10.97
N GLU A 169 8.61 7.11 10.73
CA GLU A 169 9.89 7.82 10.92
C GLU A 169 10.33 7.89 12.39
N LYS A 170 9.38 8.05 13.32
CA LYS A 170 9.65 8.06 14.76
C LYS A 170 10.18 6.72 15.28
N ASP A 171 9.70 5.62 14.71
CA ASP A 171 10.10 4.26 15.10
C ASP A 171 11.45 3.83 14.50
N GLN A 172 11.94 4.55 13.49
CA GLN A 172 13.27 4.29 12.95
C GLN A 172 14.35 4.81 13.91
N PRO A 173 15.46 4.05 14.11
CA PRO A 173 16.59 4.56 14.86
C PRO A 173 17.07 5.83 14.18
N ARG A 174 17.11 6.96 14.92
CA ARG A 174 17.62 8.24 14.40
C ARG A 174 18.97 7.98 13.76
N LYS A 175 19.03 7.97 12.43
CA LYS A 175 20.31 8.03 11.73
C LYS A 175 20.97 9.31 12.21
N ALA A 176 22.13 9.18 12.85
CA ALA A 176 22.98 10.34 13.07
C ALA A 176 23.10 11.03 11.70
N PRO A 177 23.01 12.37 11.63
CA PRO A 177 23.12 13.06 10.36
C PRO A 177 24.48 12.71 9.75
N GLU A 178 24.47 11.79 8.79
CA GLU A 178 25.60 11.44 7.91
C GLU A 178 25.73 12.50 6.82
N ASP A 179 25.53 13.76 7.20
CA ASP A 179 25.98 14.88 6.40
C ASP A 179 27.50 14.83 6.51
N GLY A 180 28.17 14.29 5.49
CA GLY A 180 29.63 14.26 5.31
C GLY A 180 30.32 15.64 5.32
N PHE A 181 29.64 16.65 5.88
CA PHE A 181 30.16 17.94 6.25
C PHE A 181 30.77 17.86 7.65
N THR A 182 32.09 17.72 7.72
CA THR A 182 32.82 18.14 8.92
C THR A 182 32.49 19.60 9.20
N PRO A 183 32.01 19.96 10.41
CA PRO A 183 31.78 21.35 10.75
C PRO A 183 33.11 22.08 10.74
N VAL A 184 33.35 22.87 9.68
CA VAL A 184 34.50 23.77 9.62
C VAL A 184 34.38 24.74 10.79
N ILE A 185 35.28 24.60 11.76
CA ILE A 185 35.38 25.47 12.94
C ILE A 185 35.40 26.92 12.46
N LYS A 186 34.29 27.64 12.63
CA LYS A 186 34.15 29.02 12.19
C LYS A 186 34.99 29.91 13.09
N LYS A 187 36.10 30.45 12.55
CA LYS A 187 36.76 31.63 13.13
C LYS A 187 35.71 32.74 13.28
N LYS A 188 35.50 33.22 14.51
CA LYS A 188 34.56 34.31 14.87
C LYS A 188 34.75 35.51 13.95
N ARG A 189 33.86 35.70 12.97
CA ARG A 189 33.67 36.98 12.28
C ARG A 189 32.55 37.73 12.98
N LYS A 190 32.93 38.79 13.71
CA LYS A 190 32.00 39.80 14.25
C LYS A 190 31.26 40.46 13.08
N GLY A 191 29.93 40.59 13.22
CA GLY A 191 29.14 41.57 12.45
C GLY A 191 28.51 41.12 11.14
N ARG A 192 27.69 40.06 11.14
CA ARG A 192 26.71 39.83 10.06
C ARG A 192 25.30 39.86 10.62
N ALA A 193 24.50 40.80 10.12
CA ALA A 193 23.09 40.97 10.43
C ALA A 193 22.32 39.64 10.27
N ASN A 194 21.33 39.45 11.14
CA ASN A 194 20.48 38.27 11.32
C ASN A 194 20.27 37.49 10.01
N LYS A 195 21.02 36.39 9.87
CA LYS A 195 20.75 35.38 8.87
C LYS A 195 19.40 34.78 9.25
N LEU A 196 18.40 34.86 8.37
CA LEU A 196 17.13 34.17 8.55
C LEU A 196 17.43 32.70 8.84
N VAL A 197 17.28 32.30 10.10
CA VAL A 197 17.37 30.91 10.53
C VAL A 197 16.01 30.34 10.19
N TYR A 198 15.97 29.43 9.22
CA TYR A 198 14.77 28.65 8.97
C TYR A 198 14.47 27.84 10.24
N VAL A 199 13.35 28.17 10.88
CA VAL A 199 12.79 27.36 11.96
C VAL A 199 11.78 26.45 11.29
N GLU A 200 12.05 25.16 11.32
CA GLU A 200 11.10 24.17 10.85
C GLU A 200 9.84 24.28 11.72
N THR A 201 8.69 24.53 11.08
CA THR A 201 7.42 24.64 11.78
C THR A 201 7.09 23.27 12.39
N GLU A 202 6.93 23.20 13.70
CA GLU A 202 6.42 21.99 14.35
C GLU A 202 5.01 21.69 13.82
N LEU A 203 4.87 20.55 13.13
CA LEU A 203 3.59 20.11 12.58
C LEU A 203 2.84 19.28 13.61
N ASP A 204 1.55 19.59 13.78
CA ASP A 204 0.66 18.87 14.68
C ASP A 204 0.02 17.68 13.97
N TYR A 205 0.63 16.51 14.13
CA TYR A 205 0.12 15.25 13.62
C TYR A 205 -0.85 14.65 14.63
N LYS A 206 -2.09 14.38 14.21
CA LYS A 206 -3.14 13.81 15.07
C LYS A 206 -2.98 12.30 15.26
N VAL A 207 -1.87 11.89 15.88
CA VAL A 207 -1.52 10.47 16.13
C VAL A 207 -2.60 9.75 16.94
N ASP A 208 -3.27 10.45 17.86
CA ASP A 208 -4.32 9.84 18.69
C ASP A 208 -5.60 9.55 17.90
N SER A 209 -5.88 10.28 16.82
CA SER A 209 -7.13 10.12 16.05
C SER A 209 -7.09 9.01 15.00
N VAL A 210 -5.90 8.51 14.62
CA VAL A 210 -5.79 7.40 13.66
C VAL A 210 -6.02 6.04 14.34
N TYR A 211 -6.48 5.05 13.57
CA TYR A 211 -6.85 3.71 14.08
C TYR A 211 -5.66 2.77 14.30
N PHE A 212 -4.47 3.15 13.84
CA PHE A 212 -3.24 2.36 13.95
C PHE A 212 -2.24 3.01 14.91
N GLU A 213 -1.43 2.19 15.56
CA GLU A 213 -0.34 2.63 16.46
C GLU A 213 1.04 2.55 15.81
N LYS A 214 1.20 1.62 14.86
CA LYS A 214 2.48 1.37 14.20
C LYS A 214 2.29 1.21 12.70
N VAL A 215 3.27 1.70 11.95
CA VAL A 215 3.32 1.57 10.49
C VAL A 215 4.67 1.00 10.09
N ILE A 216 4.66 -0.15 9.43
CA ILE A 216 5.85 -0.81 8.89
C ILE A 216 5.79 -0.69 7.37
N ILE A 217 6.81 -0.07 6.78
CA ILE A 217 6.92 0.10 5.33
C ILE A 217 8.11 -0.74 4.88
N THR A 218 7.86 -1.69 3.98
CA THR A 218 8.87 -2.54 3.38
C THR A 218 8.99 -2.19 1.89
N PRO A 219 9.95 -1.34 1.49
CA PRO A 219 10.12 -0.97 0.10
C PRO A 219 10.55 -2.15 -0.77
N LEU A 220 9.81 -2.41 -1.85
CA LEU A 220 10.06 -3.51 -2.77
C LEU A 220 10.85 -2.97 -3.96
N LYS A 221 12.18 -2.93 -3.82
CA LYS A 221 13.07 -2.34 -4.84
C LYS A 221 12.99 -3.12 -6.16
N CYS A 222 12.33 -2.53 -7.15
CA CYS A 222 12.26 -3.09 -8.49
C CYS A 222 13.64 -3.02 -9.20
N PRO A 223 14.11 -4.11 -9.83
CA PRO A 223 15.32 -4.08 -10.64
C PRO A 223 15.26 -3.02 -11.76
N LYS A 224 16.37 -2.31 -11.99
CA LYS A 224 16.40 -1.17 -12.93
C LYS A 224 16.21 -1.56 -14.40
N ASP A 225 16.57 -2.79 -14.75
CA ASP A 225 16.58 -3.29 -16.12
C ASP A 225 15.42 -4.25 -16.39
N SER A 226 14.45 -4.35 -15.48
CA SER A 226 13.29 -5.23 -15.67
C SER A 226 12.28 -4.61 -16.63
N PRO A 227 11.58 -5.44 -17.44
CA PRO A 227 10.57 -4.95 -18.38
C PRO A 227 9.34 -4.36 -17.68
N TRP A 228 9.10 -4.73 -16.42
CA TRP A 228 8.00 -4.23 -15.59
C TRP A 228 8.36 -3.06 -14.68
N ARG A 229 9.54 -2.46 -14.86
CA ARG A 229 10.04 -1.43 -13.94
C ARG A 229 9.04 -0.30 -13.70
N LEU A 230 8.40 0.18 -14.76
CA LEU A 230 7.45 1.28 -14.66
C LEU A 230 6.13 0.86 -14.00
N SER A 231 5.81 -0.43 -13.98
CA SER A 231 4.61 -0.95 -13.31
C SER A 231 4.76 -1.00 -11.78
N PHE A 232 5.98 -0.99 -11.26
CA PHE A 232 6.29 -1.24 -9.84
C PHE A 232 7.40 -0.34 -9.29
N SER A 233 7.59 0.87 -9.84
CA SER A 233 8.71 1.75 -9.49
C SER A 233 8.81 2.07 -8.01
N ASP A 234 7.64 2.29 -7.39
CA ASP A 234 7.50 2.74 -6.01
C ASP A 234 6.69 1.74 -5.17
N LEU A 235 6.69 0.46 -5.57
CA LEU A 235 5.93 -0.57 -4.85
C LEU A 235 6.54 -0.83 -3.46
N ALA A 236 5.69 -0.94 -2.46
CA ALA A 236 6.03 -1.33 -1.10
C ALA A 236 4.91 -2.16 -0.48
N PHE A 237 5.29 -2.96 0.50
CA PHE A 237 4.34 -3.55 1.42
C PHE A 237 4.22 -2.66 2.67
N ASN A 238 3.04 -2.09 2.87
CA ASN A 238 2.72 -1.21 3.98
C ASN A 238 1.80 -1.96 4.95
N GLU A 239 2.26 -2.16 6.17
CA GLU A 239 1.54 -2.82 7.25
C GLU A 239 1.18 -1.80 8.33
N LEU A 240 -0.10 -1.74 8.68
CA LEU A 240 -0.63 -0.89 9.74
C LEU A 240 -1.11 -1.78 10.88
N GLN A 241 -0.51 -1.61 12.05
CA GLN A 241 -0.90 -2.36 13.24
C GLN A 241 -1.94 -1.56 14.00
N LEU A 242 -3.14 -2.15 14.13
CA LEU A 242 -4.29 -1.53 14.78
C LEU A 242 -4.00 -1.27 16.26
N LYS A 243 -4.53 -0.17 16.79
CA LYS A 243 -4.55 0.06 18.24
C LYS A 243 -5.38 -1.05 18.90
N THR A 244 -4.82 -1.73 19.89
CA THR A 244 -5.61 -2.64 20.72
C THR A 244 -6.59 -1.79 21.53
N ASN A 245 -7.90 -1.94 21.27
CA ASN A 245 -8.90 -1.33 22.13
C ASN A 245 -8.78 -1.96 23.53
N THR A 246 -8.19 -1.24 24.48
CA THR A 246 -8.11 -1.63 25.90
C THR A 246 -9.49 -1.75 26.57
N THR A 247 -10.57 -1.53 25.82
CA THR A 247 -11.96 -1.51 26.31
C THR A 247 -12.54 -2.91 26.57
N GLU A 248 -12.02 -3.99 25.97
CA GLU A 248 -12.53 -5.35 26.23
C GLU A 248 -11.96 -5.99 27.51
N GLU A 249 -10.78 -5.55 27.99
CA GLU A 249 -10.24 -6.01 29.27
C GLU A 249 -10.95 -5.35 30.47
N ALA A 250 -11.45 -4.13 30.33
CA ALA A 250 -12.25 -3.47 31.36
C ALA A 250 -13.66 -4.10 31.51
N ALA A 251 -14.31 -4.44 30.39
CA ALA A 251 -15.63 -5.09 30.41
C ALA A 251 -15.58 -6.53 30.96
N SER A 252 -14.47 -7.24 30.75
CA SER A 252 -14.25 -8.59 31.29
C SER A 252 -13.92 -8.59 32.79
N GLN A 253 -13.37 -7.48 33.32
CA GLN A 253 -13.11 -7.30 34.75
C GLN A 253 -14.35 -6.83 35.54
N GLU A 254 -15.24 -6.03 34.94
CA GLU A 254 -16.50 -5.65 35.61
C GLU A 254 -17.50 -6.82 35.70
N LEU A 255 -17.62 -7.65 34.65
CA LEU A 255 -18.51 -8.84 34.69
C LEU A 255 -18.04 -9.94 35.67
N SER A 256 -16.75 -9.97 36.01
CA SER A 256 -16.19 -10.93 36.96
C SER A 256 -16.24 -10.45 38.42
N GLN A 257 -16.36 -9.13 38.66
CA GLN A 257 -16.61 -8.59 40.00
C GLN A 257 -18.09 -8.63 40.41
N GLU A 258 -19.03 -8.52 39.46
CA GLU A 258 -20.47 -8.62 39.76
C GLU A 258 -20.91 -10.06 40.08
N LYS A 259 -20.30 -11.06 39.45
CA LYS A 259 -20.60 -12.49 39.74
C LYS A 259 -19.99 -13.03 41.03
N SER A 260 -19.15 -12.25 41.71
CA SER A 260 -18.58 -12.63 43.01
C SER A 260 -19.31 -12.00 44.20
N SER A 261 -20.34 -11.18 43.93
CA SER A 261 -21.13 -10.47 44.96
C SER A 261 -22.60 -10.90 45.04
N THR A 262 -22.97 -12.04 44.42
CA THR A 262 -24.29 -12.68 44.55
C THR A 262 -24.12 -14.13 45.01
#